data_AF-A0A4Y1R0Z3-F1
#
_entry.id   AF-A0A4Y1R0Z3-F1
#
_cell.length_a   1.000
_cell.length_b   1.000
_cell.length_c   1.000
_cell.angle_alpha   90.00
_cell.angle_beta   90.00
_cell.angle_gamma   90.00
#
_symmetry.space_group_name_H-M   'P 1'
#
loop_
_entity.id
_entity.type
_entity.pdbx_description
1 polymer ?
#
loop_
_entity_poly.entity_id
_entity_poly.type
_entity_poly.pdbx_seq_one_letter_code
_entity_poly.pdbx_strand_id
1 'polypeptide(L)' 'MSGDESLVEAALRVLNTADPFEKARVGDSVAAQWLGGVITRAYDASVDLPVPDRPARLSNVA' A
#
# COMPACT_ATOMS: atom_id res chain seq x y z
N MET A 1 16.42 -6.43 3.74
CA MET A 1 16.67 -6.73 2.32
C MET A 1 16.10 -5.56 1.53
N SER A 2 16.96 -4.70 0.99
CA SER A 2 16.52 -3.58 0.15
C SER A 2 16.30 -4.11 -1.27
N GLY A 3 15.20 -4.84 -1.45
CA GLY A 3 14.63 -5.10 -2.77
C GLY A 3 13.58 -4.02 -3.02
N ASP A 4 13.52 -3.49 -4.23
CA ASP A 4 12.57 -2.46 -4.62
C ASP A 4 11.14 -2.87 -4.23
N GLU A 5 10.45 -2.02 -3.46
CA GLU A 5 9.08 -2.23 -2.99
C GLU A 5 8.16 -2.51 -4.19
N SER A 6 7.41 -3.61 -4.15
CA SER A 6 6.38 -3.92 -5.15
C SER A 6 5.11 -3.11 -4.93
N LEU A 7 4.27 -2.99 -5.96
CA LEU A 7 2.99 -2.29 -5.86
C LEU A 7 2.09 -2.91 -4.77
N VAL A 8 2.12 -4.24 -4.61
CA VAL A 8 1.36 -4.92 -3.54
C VAL A 8 1.86 -4.52 -2.15
N GLU A 9 3.17 -4.47 -1.92
CA GLU A 9 3.73 -4.03 -0.62
C GLU A 9 3.38 -2.56 -0.33
N ALA A 10 3.49 -1.70 -1.34
CA ALA A 10 3.10 -0.30 -1.24
C ALA A 10 1.58 -0.14 -0.97
N ALA A 11 0.74 -0.96 -1.62
CA ALA A 11 -0.70 -0.97 -1.39
C ALA A 11 -1.05 -1.45 0.02
N LEU A 12 -0.35 -2.47 0.55
CA LEU A 12 -0.54 -2.93 1.93
C LEU A 12 -0.18 -1.84 2.93
N ARG A 13 0.87 -1.04 2.66
CA ARG A 13 1.17 0.15 3.48
C ARG A 13 -0.01 1.13 3.48
N VAL A 14 -0.58 1.46 2.33
CA VAL A 14 -1.76 2.36 2.22
C VAL A 14 -2.95 1.81 3.00
N LEU A 15 -3.24 0.51 2.85
CA LEU A 15 -4.37 -0.14 3.54
C LEU A 15 -4.21 -0.11 5.06
N ASN A 16 -2.99 -0.31 5.55
CA ASN A 16 -2.67 -0.33 6.98
C ASN A 16 -2.55 1.05 7.62
N THR A 17 -2.45 2.13 6.84
CA THR A 17 -2.52 3.50 7.38
C THR A 17 -3.87 3.72 8.05
N ALA A 18 -3.89 4.12 9.32
CA ALA A 18 -5.13 4.28 10.08
C ALA A 18 -5.81 5.64 9.81
N ASP A 19 -5.03 6.71 9.80
CA ASP A 19 -5.53 8.06 9.58
C ASP A 19 -5.98 8.25 8.11
N PRO A 20 -7.20 8.75 7.85
CA PRO A 20 -7.71 8.92 6.49
C PRO A 20 -6.94 9.91 5.64
N PHE A 21 -6.44 10.99 6.25
CA PHE A 21 -5.73 12.04 5.53
C PHE A 21 -4.34 11.53 5.12
N GLU A 22 -3.61 10.93 6.04
CA GLU A 22 -2.34 10.28 5.75
C GLU A 22 -2.52 9.09 4.80
N LYS A 23 -3.63 8.35 4.90
CA LYS A 23 -3.95 7.28 3.92
C LYS A 23 -4.10 7.84 2.52
N ALA A 24 -4.85 8.93 2.35
CA ALA A 24 -5.02 9.58 1.06
C ALA A 24 -3.67 10.08 0.52
N ARG A 25 -2.86 10.73 1.36
CA ARG A 25 -1.53 11.23 1.01
C ARG A 25 -0.58 10.11 0.56
N VAL A 26 -0.50 9.02 1.33
CA VAL A 26 0.36 7.87 1.00
C VAL A 26 -0.15 7.18 -0.26
N GLY A 27 -1.47 7.04 -0.41
CA GLY A 27 -2.09 6.46 -1.62
C GLY A 27 -1.74 7.24 -2.89
N ASP A 28 -1.87 8.57 -2.84
CA ASP A 28 -1.52 9.45 -3.97
C ASP A 28 -0.03 9.36 -4.32
N SER A 29 0.84 9.37 -3.29
CA SER A 29 2.28 9.19 -3.48
C SER A 29 2.65 7.85 -4.12
N VAL A 30 1.99 6.76 -3.71
CA VAL A 30 2.20 5.43 -4.30
C VAL A 30 1.71 5.39 -5.75
N ALA A 31 0.55 5.98 -6.03
CA ALA A 31 0.01 6.06 -7.39
C ALA A 31 0.96 6.85 -8.33
N ALA A 32 1.49 7.98 -7.85
CA ALA A 32 2.47 8.77 -8.60
C ALA A 32 3.77 7.98 -8.87
N GLN A 33 4.27 7.23 -7.89
CA GLN A 33 5.46 6.39 -8.05
C GLN A 33 5.24 5.23 -9.04
N TRP A 34 4.05 4.63 -9.03
CA TRP A 34 3.67 3.60 -10.00
C TRP A 34 3.57 4.16 -11.43
N LEU A 35 2.83 5.25 -11.61
CA LEU A 35 2.68 5.91 -12.91
C LEU A 35 4.00 6.47 -13.44
N GLY A 36 4.89 6.90 -12.54
CA GLY A 36 6.23 7.38 -12.86
C GLY A 36 7.26 6.27 -13.12
N GLY A 37 6.89 5.00 -13.00
CA GLY A 37 7.81 3.87 -13.20
C GLY A 37 8.90 3.72 -12.13
N VAL A 38 8.72 4.34 -10.96
CA VAL A 38 9.59 4.15 -9.79
C VAL A 38 9.31 2.79 -9.16
N ILE A 39 8.02 2.47 -8.97
CA ILE A 39 7.60 1.10 -8.65
C ILE A 39 7.45 0.38 -9.98
N THR A 40 8.39 -0.52 -10.27
CA THR A 40 8.45 -1.25 -11.55
C THR A 40 7.78 -2.62 -11.49
N ARG A 41 7.64 -3.16 -10.28
CA ARG A 41 7.11 -4.51 -10.04
C ARG A 41 5.72 -4.46 -9.46
N ALA A 42 4.76 -5.07 -10.13
CA ALA A 42 3.39 -5.15 -9.64
C ALA A 42 3.27 -6.03 -8.38
N TYR A 43 3.85 -7.23 -8.39
CA TYR A 43 3.77 -8.18 -7.28
C TYR A 43 4.99 -9.12 -7.25
N ASP A 44 5.25 -9.71 -6.08
CA ASP A 44 6.23 -10.79 -5.90
C ASP A 44 5.55 -12.11 -5.56
N ALA A 45 5.54 -13.05 -6.51
CA ALA A 45 4.96 -14.38 -6.31
C ALA A 45 5.72 -15.25 -5.29
N SER A 46 6.97 -14.90 -4.97
CA SER A 46 7.77 -15.63 -3.98
C SER A 46 7.49 -15.18 -2.55
N VAL A 47 6.74 -14.09 -2.35
CA VAL A 47 6.42 -13.54 -1.05
C VAL A 47 4.93 -13.70 -0.78
N ASP A 48 4.61 -14.47 0.26
CA ASP A 48 3.25 -14.54 0.77
C ASP A 48 3.02 -13.38 1.76
N LEU A 49 2.21 -12.41 1.34
CA LEU A 49 1.93 -11.21 2.13
C LEU A 49 0.55 -11.31 2.76
N PRO A 50 0.42 -11.07 4.08
CA PRO A 50 -0.88 -11.10 4.74
C PRO A 50 -1.74 -9.93 4.25
N VAL A 51 -2.72 -10.24 3.39
CA VAL A 51 -3.69 -9.26 2.91
C VAL A 51 -4.75 -9.04 4.00
N PRO A 52 -4.99 -7.80 4.45
CA PRO A 52 -6.02 -7.52 5.42
C PRO A 52 -7.42 -7.86 4.87
N ASP A 53 -8.07 -8.87 5.43
CA ASP A 53 -9.46 -9.25 5.10
C ASP A 53 -10.48 -8.36 5.84
N ARG A 54 -10.19 -7.05 5.91
CA ARG A 54 -11.07 -6.08 6.55
C ARG A 54 -11.18 -4.81 5.70
N PRO A 55 -12.37 -4.20 5.63
CA PRO A 55 -12.49 -2.89 5.02
C PRO A 55 -11.54 -1.92 5.74
N ALA A 56 -11.00 -0.95 5.02
CA ALA A 56 -10.22 0.15 5.55
C ALA A 56 -11.09 1.04 6.47
N ARG A 57 -11.51 0.53 7.62
CA ARG A 57 -12.34 1.24 8.58
C ARG A 57 -11.45 2.12 9.45
N LEU A 58 -11.84 3.38 9.55
CA LEU A 58 -11.51 4.21 10.70
C LEU A 58 -11.93 3.43 11.96
N SER A 59 -11.02 3.25 12.91
CA SER A 59 -11.29 2.67 14.23
C SER A 59 -12.30 3.47 15.07
N ASN A 60 -12.85 4.56 14.52
CA ASN A 60 -13.69 5.53 15.21
C ASN A 60 -15.08 5.72 14.60
N VAL A 61 -15.55 4.82 13.73
CA VAL A 61 -16.96 4.78 13.32
C VAL A 61 -17.64 3.67 14.14
N ALA A 62 -18.16 4.07 15.30
CA ALA A 62 -19.12 3.30 16.09
C ALA A 62 -20.54 3.50 15.56
#